data_AF-A0A432JG28-F1
#
_entry.id   AF-A0A432JG28-F1
#
_cell.length_a   1.000
_cell.length_b   1.000
_cell.length_c   1.000
_cell.angle_alpha   90.00
_cell.angle_beta   90.00
_cell.angle_gamma   90.00
#
_symmetry.space_group_name_H-M   'P 1'
#
loop_
_entity.id
_entity.type
_entity.pdbx_description
1 polymer ?
#
loop_
_entity_poly.entity_id
_entity_poly.type
_entity_poly.pdbx_seq_one_letter_code
_entity_poly.pdbx_strand_id
1 'polypeptide(L)'
;MKGGGLVSQILPPGIVFHPSRIKAYEIRHPGYDSYSVPAYVARPSDPGTYPALVLTHGVHGYEEHMKEVARRFAALGYACIVPALYCRDDFLA
;
A
#
# COMPACT_ATOMS: atom_id res chain seq x y z
N MET A 1 -19.50 -9.89 31.94
CA MET A 1 -18.21 -9.22 31.75
C MET A 1 -17.19 -10.24 31.24
N LYS A 2 -16.82 -10.21 29.96
CA LYS A 2 -15.62 -10.89 29.44
C LYS A 2 -14.97 -9.97 28.42
N GLY A 3 -13.91 -9.28 28.84
CA GLY A 3 -13.06 -8.49 27.96
C GLY A 3 -12.22 -9.44 27.11
N GLY A 4 -12.62 -9.59 25.85
CA GLY A 4 -11.75 -10.15 24.81
C GLY A 4 -10.83 -9.04 24.33
N GLY A 5 -9.65 -8.93 24.91
CA GLY A 5 -8.60 -8.05 24.40
C GLY A 5 -8.30 -8.44 22.96
N LEU A 6 -8.56 -7.51 22.04
CA LEU A 6 -8.20 -7.66 20.63
C LEU A 6 -6.67 -7.59 20.54
N VAL A 7 -5.99 -8.71 20.78
CA VAL A 7 -4.55 -8.79 20.56
C VAL A 7 -4.36 -8.81 19.05
N SER A 8 -3.90 -7.69 18.50
CA SER A 8 -3.38 -7.65 17.13
C SER A 8 -2.32 -8.74 17.04
N GLN A 9 -2.59 -9.82 16.29
CA GLN A 9 -1.58 -10.84 16.02
C GLN A 9 -0.39 -10.12 15.38
N ILE A 10 0.72 -10.08 16.11
CA ILE A 10 2.00 -9.66 15.53
C ILE A 10 2.34 -10.76 14.52
N LEU A 11 1.99 -10.52 13.26
CA LEU A 11 2.37 -11.41 12.17
C LEU A 11 3.89 -11.32 12.00
N PRO A 12 4.59 -12.44 11.80
CA PRO A 12 6.02 -12.41 11.52
C PRO A 12 6.29 -11.55 10.28
N PRO A 13 7.40 -10.81 10.23
CA PRO A 13 7.79 -10.04 9.05
C PRO A 13 7.81 -10.97 7.81
N GLY A 14 7.05 -10.61 6.79
CA GLY A 14 7.14 -11.24 5.46
C GLY A 14 5.95 -12.13 5.03
N ILE A 15 4.90 -12.31 5.84
CA ILE A 15 3.73 -13.07 5.35
C ILE A 15 2.66 -12.16 4.74
N VAL A 16 2.52 -12.21 3.42
CA VAL A 16 1.29 -11.84 2.70
C VAL A 16 0.44 -13.10 2.56
N PHE A 17 -0.53 -13.29 3.46
CA PHE A 17 -1.46 -14.41 3.40
C PHE A 17 -2.39 -14.21 2.17
N HIS A 18 -2.16 -15.03 1.13
CA HIS A 18 -3.03 -15.21 -0.04
C HIS A 18 -2.99 -14.08 -1.08
N PRO A 19 -2.08 -14.15 -2.08
CA PRO A 19 -2.06 -13.20 -3.20
C PRO A 19 -3.38 -13.15 -3.99
N SER A 20 -4.21 -14.20 -3.94
CA SER A 20 -5.54 -14.21 -4.57
C SER A 20 -6.53 -13.21 -3.94
N ARG A 21 -6.31 -12.78 -2.69
CA ARG A 21 -7.22 -11.89 -1.95
C ARG A 21 -6.98 -10.41 -2.21
N ILE A 22 -5.87 -10.05 -2.86
CA ILE A 22 -5.54 -8.67 -3.17
C ILE A 22 -5.26 -8.47 -4.66
N LYS A 23 -5.56 -7.27 -5.15
CA LYS A 23 -5.11 -6.76 -6.44
C LYS A 23 -4.09 -5.68 -6.19
N ALA A 24 -2.95 -5.77 -6.86
CA ALA A 24 -1.91 -4.77 -6.76
C ALA A 24 -1.31 -4.44 -8.13
N TYR A 25 -1.04 -3.16 -8.36
CA TYR A 25 -0.64 -2.65 -9.67
C TYR A 25 0.01 -1.26 -9.54
N GLU A 26 0.82 -0.93 -10.52
CA GLU A 26 1.42 0.39 -10.68
C GLU A 26 0.45 1.33 -11.39
N ILE A 27 0.43 2.59 -10.99
CA ILE A 27 -0.27 3.68 -11.68
C ILE A 27 0.64 4.89 -11.80
N ARG A 28 0.23 5.84 -12.63
CA ARG A 28 0.72 7.22 -12.59
C ARG A 28 -0.44 8.14 -12.22
N HIS A 29 -0.21 9.06 -11.29
CA HIS A 29 -1.19 10.02 -10.80
C HIS A 29 -0.70 11.46 -11.08
N PRO A 30 -1.59 12.40 -11.47
CA PRO A 30 -1.20 13.79 -11.67
C PRO A 30 -0.83 14.46 -10.33
N GLY A 31 0.42 14.89 -10.22
CA GLY A 31 0.95 15.71 -9.15
C GLY A 31 0.84 17.21 -9.45
N TYR A 32 1.63 18.01 -8.73
CA TYR A 32 1.75 19.45 -8.98
C TYR A 32 2.17 19.73 -10.43
N ASP A 33 1.56 20.75 -11.05
CA ASP A 33 1.79 21.11 -12.45
C ASP A 33 1.62 19.95 -13.44
N SER A 34 0.69 19.04 -13.14
CA SER A 34 0.44 17.82 -13.93
C SER A 34 1.64 16.86 -14.02
N TYR A 35 2.62 17.00 -13.12
CA TYR A 35 3.76 16.09 -13.06
C TYR A 35 3.28 14.66 -12.84
N SER A 36 3.71 13.73 -13.69
CA SER A 36 3.28 12.33 -13.61
C SER A 36 4.00 11.60 -12.47
N VAL A 37 3.33 11.43 -11.32
CA VAL A 37 3.89 10.74 -10.14
C VAL A 37 3.60 9.23 -10.20
N PRO A 38 4.63 8.35 -10.22
CA PRO A 38 4.44 6.92 -10.04
C PRO A 38 3.82 6.60 -8.67
N ALA A 39 2.93 5.61 -8.62
CA ALA A 39 2.38 5.13 -7.36
C ALA A 39 2.01 3.65 -7.43
N TYR A 40 2.16 2.97 -6.28
CA TYR A 40 1.72 1.59 -6.11
C TYR A 40 0.33 1.57 -5.50
N VAL A 41 -0.58 0.78 -6.07
CA VAL A 41 -1.88 0.53 -5.46
C VAL A 41 -1.95 -0.92 -5.02
N ALA A 42 -2.46 -1.16 -3.81
CA ALA A 42 -2.84 -2.47 -3.32
C ALA A 42 -4.22 -2.39 -2.67
N ARG A 43 -5.15 -3.27 -3.05
CA ARG A 43 -6.51 -3.29 -2.49
C ARG A 43 -7.06 -4.72 -2.42
N PRO A 44 -8.12 -4.98 -1.65
CA PRO A 44 -8.84 -6.24 -1.73
C PRO A 44 -9.32 -6.55 -3.16
N SER A 45 -9.24 -7.83 -3.55
CA SER A 45 -9.60 -8.32 -4.89
C SER A 45 -11.07 -8.14 -5.22
N ASP A 46 -11.92 -8.32 -4.20
CA ASP A 46 -13.36 -8.27 -4.30
C ASP A 46 -13.85 -6.83 -4.58
N PRO A 47 -15.00 -6.68 -5.26
CA PRO A 47 -15.63 -5.37 -5.39
C PRO A 47 -16.19 -4.90 -4.04
N GLY A 48 -16.02 -3.61 -3.74
CA GLY A 48 -16.53 -3.03 -2.50
C GLY A 48 -15.91 -1.67 -2.19
N THR A 49 -16.45 -1.01 -1.16
CA THR A 49 -15.89 0.22 -0.58
C THR A 49 -15.04 -0.16 0.62
N TYR A 50 -13.77 0.28 0.61
CA TYR A 50 -12.81 -0.01 1.65
C TYR A 50 -12.26 1.29 2.23
N PRO A 51 -11.91 1.33 3.52
CA PRO A 51 -11.14 2.45 4.06
C PRO A 51 -9.82 2.61 3.30
N ALA A 52 -9.48 3.85 2.96
CA ALA A 52 -8.29 4.16 2.17
C ALA A 52 -7.11 4.59 3.05
N LEU A 53 -5.90 4.21 2.65
CA LEU A 53 -4.64 4.62 3.27
C LEU A 53 -3.69 5.18 2.21
N VAL A 54 -3.11 6.34 2.50
CA VAL A 54 -1.96 6.89 1.75
C VAL A 54 -0.72 6.57 2.57
N LEU A 55 0.16 5.74 2.03
CA LEU A 55 1.39 5.32 2.69
C LEU A 55 2.57 6.15 2.18
N THR A 56 3.30 6.76 3.11
CA THR A 56 4.50 7.55 2.82
C THR A 56 5.75 6.70 3.06
N HIS A 57 6.68 6.72 2.12
CA HIS A 57 7.95 6.03 2.29
C HIS A 57 8.93 6.81 3.17
N GLY A 58 9.92 6.10 3.73
CA GLY A 58 11.02 6.69 4.48
C GLY A 58 12.12 7.27 3.58
N VAL A 59 13.32 7.38 4.15
CA VAL A 59 14.51 7.97 3.49
C VAL A 59 14.92 7.26 2.19
N HIS A 60 14.65 5.95 2.05
CA HIS A 60 15.03 5.17 0.88
C HIS A 60 14.10 5.34 -0.33
N GLY A 61 13.00 6.07 -0.20
CA GLY A 61 12.15 6.35 -1.35
C GLY A 61 11.18 5.22 -1.69
N TYR A 62 10.81 5.18 -2.97
CA TYR A 62 9.82 4.26 -3.54
C TYR A 62 10.42 2.86 -3.78
N GLU A 63 10.42 2.02 -2.75
CA GLU A 63 11.01 0.68 -2.80
C GLU A 63 10.00 -0.46 -2.54
N GLU A 64 10.42 -1.69 -2.83
CA GLU A 64 9.60 -2.90 -2.66
C GLU A 64 9.08 -3.07 -1.24
N HIS A 65 9.85 -2.66 -0.22
CA HIS A 65 9.39 -2.74 1.17
C HIS A 65 8.08 -1.97 1.40
N MET A 66 7.92 -0.78 0.80
CA MET A 66 6.69 0.00 0.95
C MET A 66 5.51 -0.62 0.19
N LYS A 67 5.78 -1.22 -0.98
CA LYS A 67 4.79 -1.99 -1.74
C LYS A 67 4.33 -3.22 -0.94
N GLU A 68 5.25 -3.86 -0.24
CA GLU A 68 5.01 -4.99 0.65
C GLU A 68 4.12 -4.62 1.84
N VAL A 69 4.39 -3.48 2.48
CA VAL A 69 3.53 -2.92 3.53
C VAL A 69 2.11 -2.63 2.99
N ALA A 70 1.98 -2.05 1.81
CA ALA A 70 0.68 -1.80 1.17
C ALA A 70 -0.11 -3.10 0.96
N ARG A 71 0.55 -4.17 0.49
CA ARG A 71 -0.10 -5.49 0.32
C ARG A 71 -0.56 -6.09 1.64
N ARG A 72 0.17 -5.89 2.74
CA ARG A 72 -0.26 -6.33 4.09
C ARG A 72 -1.54 -5.62 4.53
N PHE A 73 -1.62 -4.30 4.36
CA PHE A 73 -2.85 -3.55 4.67
C PHE A 73 -4.02 -3.93 3.74
N ALA A 74 -3.75 -4.18 2.46
CA ALA A 74 -4.76 -4.68 1.53
C ALA A 74 -5.34 -6.03 1.96
N ALA A 75 -4.51 -6.94 2.46
CA ALA A 75 -4.97 -8.21 3.01
C ALA A 75 -5.84 -8.06 4.28
N LEU A 76 -5.71 -6.93 4.99
CA LEU A 76 -6.54 -6.56 6.14
C LEU A 76 -7.81 -5.78 5.77
N GLY A 77 -8.09 -5.57 4.48
CA GLY A 77 -9.31 -4.91 4.02
C GLY A 77 -9.18 -3.41 3.75
N TYR A 78 -7.96 -2.89 3.54
CA TYR A 78 -7.73 -1.48 3.22
C TYR A 78 -7.39 -1.27 1.75
N ALA A 79 -7.85 -0.18 1.15
CA ALA A 79 -7.35 0.27 -0.15
C ALA A 79 -6.14 1.18 0.07
N CYS A 80 -4.96 0.78 -0.42
CA CYS A 80 -3.71 1.48 -0.18
C CYS A 80 -3.15 2.08 -1.46
N ILE A 81 -2.58 3.28 -1.35
CA ILE A 81 -1.74 3.91 -2.36
C ILE A 81 -0.38 4.30 -1.77
N VAL A 82 0.70 4.06 -2.49
CA VAL A 82 2.08 4.45 -2.14
C VAL A 82 2.61 5.36 -3.25
N PRO A 83 2.53 6.69 -3.10
CA PRO A 83 3.12 7.62 -4.07
C PRO A 83 4.65 7.65 -3.95
N ALA A 84 5.35 7.76 -5.09
CA ALA A 84 6.79 8.01 -5.12
C ALA A 84 7.08 9.49 -4.81
N LEU A 85 7.12 9.87 -3.53
CA LEU A 85 7.21 11.28 -3.10
C LEU A 85 8.53 11.97 -3.47
N TYR A 86 9.60 11.20 -3.71
CA TYR A 86 10.90 11.75 -4.11
C TYR A 86 11.09 11.80 -5.64
N CYS A 87 10.09 11.42 -6.44
CA CYS A 87 10.22 11.48 -7.89
C CYS A 87 10.44 12.94 -8.33
N ARG A 88 11.49 13.16 -9.13
CA ARG A 88 11.79 14.45 -9.75
C ARG A 88 11.92 14.35 -11.27
N ASP A 89 12.31 13.17 -11.76
CA ASP A 89 12.42 12.79 -13.17
C ASP A 89 12.12 11.28 -13.33
N ASP A 90 12.04 10.76 -14.57
CA ASP A 90 11.75 9.34 -14.86
C ASP A 90 12.82 8.35 -14.32
N PHE A 91 13.98 8.84 -13.87
CA PHE A 91 15.10 8.00 -13.39
C PHE A 91 14.88 7.38 -12.00
N LEU A 92 13.91 7.88 -11.22
CA LEU A 92 13.61 7.41 -9.86
C LEU A 92 12.23 6.74 -9.73
N ALA A 93 11.67 6.32 -10.86
CA ALA A 93 10.40 5.59 -10.97
C ALA A 93 10.61 4.07 -11.02
#